data_AF-A0A946INE0-F1
#
_entry.id   AF-A0A946INE0-F1
#
_cell.length_a   1.000
_cell.length_b   1.000
_cell.length_c   1.000
_cell.angle_alpha   90.00
_cell.angle_beta   90.00
_cell.angle_gamma   90.00
#
_symmetry.space_group_name_H-M   'P 1'
#
loop_
_entity.id
_entity.type
_entity.pdbx_description
1 polymer ?
#
loop_
_entity_poly.entity_id
_entity_poly.type
_entity_poly.pdbx_seq_one_letter_code
_entity_poly.pdbx_strand_id
1 'polypeptide(L)'
;MSEKVTYGQAWKGGDKPFAASYGKLMMWFFLITDALTFSAFLGSYGFYRFKYPDIWPVPEEVFTHFPFLHGDHPLLFVALMTFILIMSSVTMVLAVNYGHK
;
A
#
# COMPACT_ATOMS: atom_id res chain seq x y z
N MET A 1 -26.13 7.46 -23.00
CA MET A 1 -25.92 6.48 -24.09
C MET A 1 -24.53 5.90 -23.88
N SER A 2 -24.42 4.71 -23.28
CA SER A 2 -23.14 4.07 -22.96
C SER A 2 -22.57 3.46 -24.24
N GLU A 3 -21.53 4.09 -24.78
CA GLU A 3 -20.83 3.59 -25.96
C GLU A 3 -19.99 2.38 -25.55
N LYS A 4 -20.42 1.18 -25.95
CA LYS A 4 -19.65 -0.04 -25.76
C LYS A 4 -18.50 -0.05 -26.75
N VAL A 5 -17.31 0.31 -26.28
CA VAL A 5 -16.06 0.16 -27.04
C VAL A 5 -15.89 -1.33 -27.36
N THR A 6 -16.07 -1.67 -28.64
CA THR A 6 -15.87 -3.03 -29.13
C THR A 6 -14.40 -3.20 -29.44
N TYR A 7 -13.67 -3.91 -28.59
CA TYR A 7 -12.27 -4.26 -28.84
C TYR A 7 -12.22 -5.34 -29.93
N GLY A 8 -11.51 -5.05 -31.02
CA GLY A 8 -11.31 -6.01 -32.11
C GLY A 8 -10.52 -7.24 -31.65
N GLN A 9 -10.55 -8.32 -32.42
CA GLN A 9 -9.71 -9.49 -32.15
C GLN A 9 -8.24 -9.07 -32.05
N ALA A 10 -7.62 -9.38 -30.92
CA ALA A 10 -6.22 -9.08 -30.67
C ALA A 10 -5.35 -9.63 -31.81
N TRP A 11 -4.36 -8.84 -32.27
CA TRP A 11 -3.31 -9.23 -33.22
C TRP A 11 -3.61 -9.14 -34.73
N LYS A 12 -4.65 -8.43 -35.18
CA LYS A 12 -4.85 -8.14 -36.62
C LYS A 12 -4.04 -6.96 -37.19
N GLY A 13 -3.17 -6.33 -36.38
CA GLY A 13 -2.44 -5.13 -36.78
C GLY A 13 -3.36 -3.90 -36.85
N GLY A 14 -2.79 -2.72 -36.56
CA GLY A 14 -3.56 -1.46 -36.47
C GLY A 14 -4.17 -1.17 -35.09
N ASP A 15 -4.03 -2.08 -34.12
CA ASP A 15 -4.46 -1.88 -32.74
C ASP A 15 -3.31 -1.31 -31.89
N LYS A 16 -3.62 -0.39 -30.97
CA LYS A 16 -2.58 0.23 -30.12
C LYS A 16 -2.03 -0.85 -29.17
N PRO A 17 -0.73 -1.20 -29.22
CA PRO A 17 -0.18 -2.33 -28.46
C PRO A 17 -0.37 -2.19 -26.94
N PHE A 18 -0.53 -0.95 -26.46
CA PHE A 18 -1.05 -0.65 -25.14
C PHE A 18 -2.27 0.25 -25.26
N ALA A 19 -3.48 -0.32 -25.19
CA ALA A 19 -4.71 0.43 -25.00
C ALA A 19 -4.84 1.03 -23.57
N ALA A 20 -3.71 1.40 -22.96
CA ALA A 20 -3.64 2.01 -21.64
C ALA A 20 -3.59 3.53 -21.78
N SER A 21 -4.50 4.23 -21.08
CA SER A 21 -4.44 5.68 -20.97
C SER A 21 -3.11 6.10 -20.33
N TYR A 22 -2.52 7.19 -20.83
CA TYR A 22 -1.29 7.78 -20.30
C TYR A 22 -1.33 7.95 -18.77
N GLY A 23 -2.46 8.40 -18.22
CA GLY A 23 -2.64 8.55 -16.77
C GLY A 23 -2.59 7.22 -16.01
N LYS A 24 -3.11 6.12 -16.59
CA LYS A 24 -3.05 4.79 -15.98
C LYS A 24 -1.61 4.26 -15.97
N LEU A 25 -0.86 4.49 -17.05
CA LEU A 25 0.54 4.08 -17.16
C LEU A 25 1.43 4.81 -16.15
N MET A 26 1.28 6.14 -16.03
CA MET A 26 2.05 6.94 -15.08
C MET A 26 1.77 6.55 -13.62
N MET A 27 0.53 6.16 -13.31
CA MET A 27 0.19 5.62 -11.99
C MET A 27 0.97 4.34 -11.69
N TRP A 28 1.07 3.40 -12.64
CA TRP A 28 1.82 2.17 -12.44
C TRP A 28 3.32 2.42 -12.23
N PHE A 29 3.93 3.33 -13.00
CA PHE A 29 5.33 3.71 -12.78
C PHE A 29 5.57 4.34 -11.41
N PHE A 30 4.64 5.19 -10.95
CA PHE A 30 4.70 5.77 -9.62
C PHE A 30 4.65 4.70 -8.52
N LEU A 31 3.69 3.76 -8.61
CA LEU A 31 3.54 2.68 -7.63
C LEU A 31 4.76 1.75 -7.58
N ILE A 32 5.36 1.43 -8.74
CA ILE A 32 6.59 0.63 -8.81
C ILE A 32 7.75 1.39 -8.15
N THR A 33 7.85 2.70 -8.38
CA THR A 33 8.91 3.51 -7.78
C THR A 33 8.78 3.56 -6.26
N ASP A 34 7.57 3.75 -5.75
CA ASP A 34 7.28 3.74 -4.31
C ASP A 34 7.64 2.37 -3.67
N ALA A 35 7.24 1.27 -4.32
CA ALA A 35 7.58 -0.09 -3.88
C ALA A 35 9.09 -0.34 -3.84
N LEU A 36 9.85 0.16 -4.81
CA LEU A 36 11.31 0.05 -4.83
C LEU A 36 11.94 0.87 -3.68
N THR A 37 11.45 2.07 -3.42
CA THR A 37 11.91 2.90 -2.30
C THR A 37 11.65 2.21 -0.95
N PHE A 38 10.46 1.67 -0.73
CA PHE A 38 10.17 0.90 0.48
C PHE A 38 11.03 -0.37 0.60
N SER A 39 11.29 -1.05 -0.51
CA SER A 39 12.14 -2.25 -0.53
C SER A 39 13.59 -1.92 -0.14
N ALA A 40 14.11 -0.77 -0.57
CA ALA A 40 15.44 -0.30 -0.17
C ALA A 40 15.51 -0.01 1.34
N PHE A 41 14.49 0.64 1.90
CA PHE A 41 14.40 0.89 3.35
C PHE A 41 14.26 -0.41 4.15
N LEU A 42 13.46 -1.37 3.67
CA LEU A 42 13.28 -2.64 4.35
C LEU A 42 14.56 -3.49 4.30
N GLY A 43 15.26 -3.47 3.16
CA GLY A 43 16.55 -4.13 3.00
C GLY A 43 17.64 -3.55 3.91
N SER A 44 17.72 -2.22 4.00
CA SER A 44 18.68 -1.55 4.90
C SER A 44 18.34 -1.78 6.38
N TYR A 45 17.06 -1.76 6.75
CA TYR A 45 16.58 -2.13 8.08
C TYR A 45 16.95 -3.58 8.42
N GLY A 46 16.67 -4.52 7.52
CA GLY A 46 17.03 -5.93 7.70
C GLY A 46 18.53 -6.12 7.87
N PHE A 47 19.35 -5.48 7.03
CA PHE A 47 20.81 -5.51 7.17
C PHE A 47 21.27 -4.98 8.54
N TYR A 48 20.74 -3.84 8.99
CA TYR A 48 21.09 -3.27 10.29
C TYR A 48 20.64 -4.18 11.44
N ARG A 49 19.48 -4.84 11.30
CA ARG A 49 18.93 -5.78 12.27
C ARG A 49 19.78 -7.05 12.43
N PHE A 50 20.33 -7.56 11.33
CA PHE A 50 21.24 -8.72 11.34
C PHE A 50 22.65 -8.36 11.83
N LYS A 51 23.15 -7.17 11.48
CA LYS A 51 24.51 -6.76 11.84
C LYS A 51 24.68 -6.43 13.32
N TYR A 52 23.65 -5.87 13.96
CA TYR A 52 23.72 -5.46 15.36
C TYR A 52 22.55 -6.05 16.15
N PRO A 53 22.52 -7.35 16.45
CA PRO A 53 21.37 -7.97 17.11
C PRO A 53 21.16 -7.48 18.55
N ASP A 54 22.25 -7.14 19.27
CA ASP A 54 22.24 -6.92 20.72
C ASP A 54 21.83 -5.49 21.15
N ILE A 55 21.74 -4.55 20.21
CA ILE A 55 21.46 -3.13 20.50
C ILE A 55 19.98 -2.76 20.34
N TRP A 56 19.15 -3.65 19.79
CA TRP A 56 17.76 -3.31 19.46
C TRP A 56 16.87 -3.32 20.70
N PRO A 57 16.07 -2.26 20.91
CA PRO A 57 15.16 -2.20 22.05
C PRO A 57 14.00 -3.21 21.91
N VAL A 58 13.47 -3.64 23.05
CA VAL A 58 12.30 -4.53 23.08
C VAL A 58 11.07 -3.74 22.62
N PRO A 59 10.33 -4.19 21.58
CA PRO A 59 9.19 -3.45 21.03
C PRO A 59 8.08 -3.19 22.04
N GLU A 60 7.91 -4.08 23.01
CA GLU A 60 6.92 -3.97 24.08
C GLU A 60 7.18 -2.77 24.99
N GLU A 61 8.43 -2.35 25.18
CA GLU A 61 8.79 -1.19 26.01
C GLU A 61 8.68 0.14 25.24
N VAL A 62 8.91 0.11 23.93
CA VAL A 62 8.89 1.31 23.07
C VAL A 62 7.46 1.74 22.71
N PHE A 63 6.52 0.79 22.61
CA PHE A 63 5.17 1.02 22.09
C PHE A 63 4.08 0.80 23.15
N THR A 64 4.24 1.38 24.35
CA THR A 64 3.24 1.36 25.43
C THR A 64 2.38 2.62 25.50
N HIS A 65 2.79 3.72 24.86
CA HIS A 65 2.13 5.01 25.00
C HIS A 65 0.83 5.09 24.18
N PHE A 66 -0.30 4.79 24.83
CA PHE A 66 -1.62 5.09 24.30
C PHE A 66 -2.09 6.46 24.80
N PRO A 67 -2.51 7.39 23.92
CA PRO A 67 -3.05 8.66 24.38
C PRO A 67 -4.32 8.40 25.21
N PHE A 68 -4.35 8.90 26.45
CA PHE A 68 -5.46 8.80 27.42
C PHE A 68 -5.60 7.49 28.24
N LEU A 69 -4.81 6.45 27.98
CA LEU A 69 -4.78 5.22 28.81
C LEU A 69 -3.38 5.02 29.39
N HIS A 70 -3.27 4.99 30.71
CA HIS A 70 -2.03 4.69 31.42
C HIS A 70 -2.13 3.25 31.95
N GLY A 71 -1.46 2.31 31.29
CA GLY A 71 -1.40 0.90 31.66
C GLY A 71 -0.47 0.11 30.72
N ASP A 72 -0.01 -1.07 31.15
CA ASP A 72 0.87 -1.94 30.35
C ASP A 72 0.06 -2.66 29.27
N HIS A 73 -0.20 -1.93 28.19
CA HIS A 73 -0.82 -2.47 26.98
C HIS A 73 0.13 -2.32 25.78
N PRO A 74 1.21 -3.12 25.75
CA PRO A 74 2.17 -3.06 24.67
C PRO A 74 1.48 -3.33 23.34
N LEU A 75 1.85 -2.57 22.31
CA LEU A 75 1.44 -2.74 20.91
C LEU A 75 -0.06 -2.46 20.60
N LEU A 76 -0.91 -2.18 21.58
CA LEU A 76 -2.35 -1.90 21.33
C LEU A 76 -2.55 -0.69 20.41
N PHE A 77 -1.76 0.37 20.60
CA PHE A 77 -1.84 1.56 19.75
C PHE A 77 -1.49 1.25 18.29
N VAL A 78 -0.44 0.45 18.06
CA VAL A 78 0.00 0.02 16.72
C VAL A 78 -1.07 -0.85 16.06
N ALA A 79 -1.66 -1.78 16.81
CA ALA A 79 -2.77 -2.61 16.33
C ALA A 79 -3.99 -1.77 15.95
N LEU A 80 -4.34 -0.74 16.73
CA LEU A 80 -5.43 0.17 16.42
C LEU A 80 -5.16 1.00 15.15
N MET A 81 -3.95 1.56 15.02
CA MET A 81 -3.58 2.33 13.83
C MET A 81 -3.64 1.50 12.55
N THR A 82 -3.12 0.27 12.60
CA THR A 82 -3.19 -0.65 11.46
C THR A 82 -4.63 -1.02 11.12
N PHE A 83 -5.47 -1.28 12.12
CA PHE A 83 -6.91 -1.49 11.93
C PHE A 83 -7.58 -0.32 11.20
N ILE A 84 -7.33 0.93 11.65
CA ILE A 84 -7.89 2.14 11.01
C ILE A 84 -7.43 2.26 9.55
N LEU A 85 -6.15 2.02 9.26
CA LEU A 85 -5.62 2.10 7.90
C LEU A 85 -6.22 1.03 6.97
N ILE A 86 -6.42 -0.19 7.47
CA ILE A 86 -7.08 -1.27 6.71
C ILE A 86 -8.53 -0.88 6.41
N MET A 87 -9.27 -0.41 7.40
CA MET A 87 -10.65 0.05 7.21
C MET A 87 -10.73 1.22 6.21
N SER A 88 -9.74 2.12 6.22
CA SER A 88 -9.62 3.23 5.26
C SER A 88 -9.41 2.73 3.82
N SER A 89 -8.63 1.67 3.62
CA SER A 89 -8.48 1.05 2.30
C SER A 89 -9.80 0.43 1.81
N VAL A 90 -10.50 -0.29 2.69
CA VAL A 90 -11.79 -0.92 2.38
C VAL A 90 -12.84 0.13 2.01
N THR A 91 -12.94 1.22 2.77
CA THR A 91 -13.94 2.27 2.49
C THR A 91 -13.68 2.96 1.15
N MET A 92 -12.43 3.18 0.75
CA MET A 92 -12.09 3.72 -0.57
C MET A 92 -12.53 2.79 -1.70
N VAL A 93 -12.25 1.49 -1.59
CA VAL A 93 -12.64 0.50 -2.61
C VAL A 93 -14.17 0.42 -2.73
N LEU A 94 -14.89 0.44 -1.61
CA LEU A 94 -16.35 0.48 -1.62
C LEU A 94 -16.87 1.76 -2.29
N ALA A 95 -16.30 2.93 -1.97
CA ALA A 95 -16.67 4.19 -2.59
C ALA A 95 -16.47 4.19 -4.11
N VAL A 96 -15.34 3.65 -4.59
CA VAL A 96 -15.09 3.48 -6.03
C VAL A 96 -16.12 2.53 -6.66
N ASN A 97 -16.48 1.43 -6.00
CA ASN A 97 -17.49 0.51 -6.52
C ASN A 97 -18.89 1.15 -6.64
N TYR A 98 -19.28 1.99 -5.68
CA TYR A 98 -20.55 2.72 -5.75
C TYR A 98 -20.52 3.88 -6.75
N GLY A 99 -19.36 4.49 -7.02
CA GLY A 99 -19.22 5.56 -8.01
C GLY A 99 -19.21 5.10 -9.48
N HIS A 100 -18.99 3.81 -9.73
CA HIS A 100 -19.05 3.21 -11.08
C HIS A 100 -20.44 2.61 -11.42
N LYS A 101 -21.37 2.60 -10.46
CA LYS A 101 -22.79 2.29 -10.68
C LYS A 101 -23.55 3.56 -11.06
#